data_AF-A0A957JXJ4-F1
#
_entry.id   AF-A0A957JXJ4-F1
#
_cell.length_a   1.000
_cell.length_b   1.000
_cell.length_c   1.000
_cell.angle_alpha   90.00
_cell.angle_beta   90.00
_cell.angle_gamma   90.00
#
_symmetry.space_group_name_H-M   'P 1'
#
loop_
_entity.id
_entity.type
_entity.pdbx_description
1 polymer ?
#
loop_
_entity_poly.entity_id
_entity_poly.type
_entity_poly.pdbx_seq_one_letter_code
_entity_poly.pdbx_strand_id
1 'polypeptide(L)'
;RQLDQWRAGDSGEGGLEVGAEDIAEVLAMWTGIPITQLTAEESSRLLHMEEALKDSIVGQEEAIIAISKAVRRARAGMKDPRRPIGNFIFLGPTGVGKTELTKALARFLFGSEDALIQLDMSEFMERHNVSRLVGSPPGYVGYEEAGQLTESIRRRPYSIVVFDEIEKAHPETFNILLQIMEEGQLTDAKGNKVDFRNAMIIMTSNVGAETLKRGPNLGFAFQQDEKIMEQREYSEMQKKLMEELKRRFRPEFINRVDSVIVFRQLSKENIRTIVDIILGYVNERLEEYELDITATNPAKDWLGEHGYNPEFGARPLRRLIQTEIEDRLADAVLSGRFNHGDAILVDVIDDEINLSLKEEGAEEVDKGKPEAVA
;
A
#
# COMPACT_ATOMS: atom_id res chain seq x y z
N ARG A 1 15.02 -45.91 -16.07
CA ARG A 1 15.15 -47.09 -15.18
C ARG A 1 14.12 -47.11 -14.04
N GLN A 2 14.00 -46.09 -13.17
CA GLN A 2 12.87 -46.02 -12.20
C GLN A 2 11.53 -45.62 -12.85
N LEU A 3 11.55 -44.67 -13.79
CA LEU A 3 10.35 -44.25 -14.56
C LEU A 3 9.74 -45.38 -15.42
N ASP A 4 10.59 -46.28 -15.94
CA ASP A 4 10.13 -47.40 -16.77
C ASP A 4 9.49 -48.51 -15.92
N GLN A 5 9.89 -48.64 -14.65
CA GLN A 5 9.28 -49.58 -13.70
C GLN A 5 7.91 -49.11 -13.21
N TRP A 6 7.68 -47.80 -13.10
CA TRP A 6 6.36 -47.25 -12.77
C TRP A 6 5.34 -47.42 -13.91
N ARG A 7 5.78 -47.30 -15.17
CA ARG A 7 4.92 -47.52 -16.34
C ARG A 7 4.55 -48.99 -16.59
N ALA A 8 5.35 -49.93 -16.09
CA ALA A 8 5.16 -51.36 -16.31
C ALA A 8 4.30 -52.05 -15.24
N GLY A 9 3.97 -51.36 -14.14
CA GLY A 9 3.26 -51.93 -12.99
C GLY A 9 1.78 -51.58 -12.87
N ASP A 10 1.26 -50.65 -13.67
CA ASP A 10 -0.07 -50.07 -13.45
C ASP A 10 -0.93 -50.14 -14.72
N SER A 11 -1.34 -51.37 -15.07
CA SER A 11 -2.34 -51.66 -16.09
C SER A 11 -3.64 -52.20 -15.46
N GLY A 12 -3.89 -51.84 -14.19
CA GLY A 12 -5.14 -52.11 -13.48
C GLY A 12 -5.96 -50.82 -13.40
N GLU A 13 -7.29 -50.95 -13.45
CA GLU A 13 -8.25 -49.85 -13.31
C GLU A 13 -7.97 -49.00 -12.05
N GLY A 14 -7.36 -47.84 -12.24
CA GLY A 14 -6.93 -46.96 -11.14
C GLY A 14 -5.64 -46.18 -11.39
N GLY A 15 -5.28 -45.94 -12.66
CA GLY A 15 -4.12 -45.12 -12.98
C GLY A 15 -4.26 -43.72 -12.39
N LEU A 16 -3.17 -43.18 -11.84
CA LEU A 16 -3.10 -41.79 -11.39
C LEU A 16 -3.44 -40.87 -12.56
N GLU A 17 -4.68 -40.39 -12.60
CA GLU A 17 -5.15 -39.42 -13.60
C GLU A 17 -4.80 -38.01 -13.12
N VAL A 18 -4.15 -37.24 -14.00
CA VAL A 18 -3.87 -35.83 -13.75
C VAL A 18 -5.19 -35.07 -13.91
N GLY A 19 -5.71 -34.55 -12.80
CA GLY A 19 -6.93 -33.75 -12.74
C GLY A 19 -6.67 -32.26 -12.96
N ALA A 20 -7.75 -31.48 -12.99
CA ALA A 20 -7.67 -30.02 -13.10
C ALA A 20 -6.95 -29.38 -11.88
N GLU A 21 -7.05 -30.02 -10.70
CA GLU A 21 -6.38 -29.58 -9.47
C GLU A 21 -4.86 -29.73 -9.56
N ASP A 22 -4.36 -30.87 -10.08
CA ASP A 22 -2.93 -31.09 -10.28
C ASP A 22 -2.33 -30.09 -11.29
N ILE A 23 -3.08 -29.80 -12.38
CA ILE A 23 -2.68 -28.78 -13.37
C ILE A 23 -2.65 -27.39 -12.73
N ALA A 24 -3.65 -27.07 -11.90
CA ALA A 24 -3.74 -25.79 -11.21
C ALA A 24 -2.61 -25.62 -10.18
N GLU A 25 -2.21 -26.67 -9.47
CA GLU A 25 -1.11 -26.66 -8.51
C GLU A 25 0.24 -26.43 -9.19
N VAL A 26 0.52 -27.15 -10.28
CA VAL A 26 1.76 -26.96 -11.05
C VAL A 26 1.84 -25.55 -11.65
N LEU A 27 0.74 -25.06 -12.22
CA LEU A 27 0.69 -23.69 -12.72
C LEU A 27 0.81 -22.68 -11.59
N ALA A 28 0.26 -22.95 -10.41
CA ALA A 28 0.41 -22.10 -9.23
C ALA A 28 1.85 -22.06 -8.73
N MET A 29 2.57 -23.18 -8.74
CA MET A 29 3.99 -23.22 -8.42
C MET A 29 4.84 -22.44 -9.43
N TRP A 30 4.52 -22.52 -10.73
CA TRP A 30 5.27 -21.81 -11.78
C TRP A 30 4.97 -20.31 -11.82
N THR A 31 3.72 -19.93 -11.57
CA THR A 31 3.29 -18.52 -11.65
C THR A 31 3.36 -17.81 -10.30
N GLY A 32 3.34 -18.56 -9.19
CA GLY A 32 3.20 -18.05 -7.82
C GLY A 32 1.75 -17.82 -7.39
N ILE A 33 0.73 -18.24 -8.17
CA ILE A 33 -0.69 -17.93 -7.89
C ILE A 33 -1.58 -19.17 -7.94
N PRO A 34 -2.39 -19.46 -6.90
CA PRO A 34 -3.37 -20.54 -6.93
C PRO A 34 -4.41 -20.33 -8.05
N ILE A 35 -4.46 -21.28 -9.00
CA ILE A 35 -5.39 -21.31 -10.15
C ILE A 35 -6.68 -22.09 -9.82
N THR A 36 -6.75 -22.68 -8.62
CA THR A 36 -7.93 -23.37 -8.12
C THR A 36 -9.11 -22.41 -7.94
N GLN A 37 -10.32 -22.97 -7.89
CA GLN A 37 -11.48 -22.23 -7.37
C GLN A 37 -11.10 -21.60 -6.03
N LEU A 38 -11.56 -20.36 -5.80
CA LEU A 38 -11.35 -19.66 -4.53
C LEU A 38 -11.64 -20.61 -3.37
N THR A 39 -10.62 -20.89 -2.56
CA THR A 39 -10.84 -21.71 -1.37
C THR A 39 -11.78 -20.95 -0.42
N ALA A 40 -12.45 -21.69 0.49
CA ALA A 40 -13.27 -21.04 1.51
C ALA A 40 -12.44 -20.05 2.35
N GLU A 41 -11.17 -20.39 2.61
CA GLU A 41 -10.22 -19.55 3.33
C GLU A 41 -9.86 -18.28 2.55
N GLU A 42 -9.51 -18.38 1.27
CA GLU A 42 -9.22 -17.21 0.42
C GLU A 42 -10.45 -16.30 0.27
N SER A 43 -11.63 -16.90 0.12
CA SER A 43 -12.89 -16.15 0.04
C SER A 43 -13.14 -15.36 1.32
N SER A 44 -12.99 -16.01 2.48
CA SER A 44 -13.11 -15.35 3.79
C SER A 44 -12.09 -14.22 3.93
N ARG A 45 -10.82 -14.48 3.59
CA ARG A 45 -9.76 -13.47 3.62
C ARG A 45 -10.12 -12.23 2.80
N LEU A 46 -10.62 -12.41 1.58
CA LEU A 46 -11.02 -11.30 0.69
C LEU A 46 -12.28 -10.55 1.17
N LEU A 47 -13.18 -11.20 1.92
CA LEU A 47 -14.33 -10.56 2.54
C LEU A 47 -13.92 -9.66 3.71
N HIS A 48 -12.86 -10.01 4.42
CA HIS A 48 -12.28 -9.24 5.53
C HIS A 48 -11.09 -8.36 5.10
N MET A 49 -10.92 -8.12 3.79
CA MET A 49 -9.80 -7.37 3.23
C MET A 49 -9.74 -5.93 3.76
N GLU A 50 -10.89 -5.26 3.91
CA GLU A 50 -10.92 -3.90 4.46
C GLU A 50 -10.45 -3.84 5.91
N GLU A 51 -10.75 -4.85 6.72
CA GLU A 51 -10.34 -4.92 8.13
C GLU A 51 -8.83 -5.13 8.21
N ALA A 52 -8.31 -6.14 7.50
CA ALA A 52 -6.87 -6.44 7.46
C ALA A 52 -6.01 -5.27 6.94
N LEU A 53 -6.52 -4.49 5.97
CA LEU A 53 -5.79 -3.32 5.48
C LEU A 53 -5.83 -2.13 6.47
N LYS A 54 -6.87 -1.99 7.28
CA LYS A 54 -6.98 -0.92 8.28
C LYS A 54 -5.98 -1.07 9.42
N ASP A 55 -5.52 -2.29 9.70
CA ASP A 55 -4.50 -2.56 10.72
C ASP A 55 -3.17 -1.85 10.39
N SER A 56 -2.90 -1.59 9.11
CA SER A 56 -1.67 -0.93 8.66
C SER A 56 -1.90 0.42 7.97
N ILE A 57 -3.09 0.67 7.43
CA ILE A 57 -3.43 1.88 6.66
C ILE A 57 -4.47 2.71 7.42
N VAL A 58 -4.03 3.85 7.92
CA VAL A 58 -4.83 4.72 8.79
C VAL A 58 -5.46 5.90 8.02
N GLY A 59 -6.76 6.10 8.20
CA GLY A 59 -7.48 7.31 7.73
C GLY A 59 -7.77 7.36 6.22
N GLN A 60 -7.65 6.23 5.52
CA GLN A 60 -7.84 6.12 4.07
C GLN A 60 -8.94 5.10 3.69
N GLU A 61 -10.06 5.11 4.40
CA GLU A 61 -11.14 4.13 4.26
C GLU A 61 -11.72 4.09 2.85
N GLU A 62 -11.87 5.25 2.20
CA GLU A 62 -12.38 5.32 0.82
C GLU A 62 -11.48 4.58 -0.17
N ALA A 63 -10.16 4.70 0.01
CA ALA A 63 -9.17 4.02 -0.81
C ALA A 63 -9.25 2.49 -0.63
N ILE A 64 -9.26 2.06 0.63
CA ILE A 64 -9.34 0.65 1.02
C ILE A 64 -10.62 0.01 0.45
N ILE A 65 -11.78 0.66 0.60
CA ILE A 65 -13.06 0.17 0.10
C ILE A 65 -13.08 0.05 -1.43
N ALA A 66 -12.60 1.07 -2.14
CA ALA A 66 -12.60 1.08 -3.61
C ALA A 66 -11.76 -0.06 -4.19
N ILE A 67 -10.58 -0.30 -3.62
CA ILE A 67 -9.65 -1.35 -4.07
C ILE A 67 -10.17 -2.73 -3.70
N SER A 68 -10.64 -2.91 -2.46
CA SER A 68 -11.18 -4.20 -1.99
C SER A 68 -12.37 -4.65 -2.86
N LYS A 69 -13.24 -3.72 -3.26
CA LYS A 69 -14.33 -4.00 -4.22
C LYS A 69 -13.81 -4.44 -5.59
N ALA A 70 -12.75 -3.83 -6.12
CA ALA A 70 -12.19 -4.23 -7.41
C ALA A 70 -11.53 -5.62 -7.36
N VAL A 71 -10.76 -5.90 -6.30
CA VAL A 71 -10.16 -7.22 -6.07
C VAL A 71 -11.24 -8.29 -5.96
N ARG A 72 -12.30 -8.06 -5.17
CA ARG A 72 -13.40 -9.02 -5.06
C ARG A 72 -14.11 -9.27 -6.38
N ARG A 73 -14.38 -8.22 -7.19
CA ARG A 73 -14.94 -8.40 -8.54
C ARG A 73 -14.03 -9.24 -9.44
N ALA A 74 -12.72 -8.99 -9.39
CA ALA A 74 -11.75 -9.74 -10.17
C ALA A 74 -11.71 -11.22 -9.76
N ARG A 75 -11.64 -11.50 -8.47
CA ARG A 75 -11.56 -12.85 -7.91
C ARG A 75 -12.86 -13.64 -8.07
N ALA A 76 -14.01 -12.97 -8.03
CA ALA A 76 -15.31 -13.57 -8.34
C ALA A 76 -15.56 -13.79 -9.85
N GLY A 77 -14.60 -13.47 -10.72
CA GLY A 77 -14.74 -13.60 -12.17
C GLY A 77 -15.73 -12.60 -12.79
N MET A 78 -16.09 -11.53 -12.07
CA MET A 78 -17.06 -10.51 -12.47
C MET A 78 -16.42 -9.26 -13.08
N LYS A 79 -15.09 -9.23 -13.22
CA LYS A 79 -14.41 -8.13 -13.93
C LYS A 79 -14.49 -8.30 -15.45
N ASP A 80 -14.29 -7.22 -16.18
CA ASP A 80 -14.07 -7.30 -17.62
C ASP A 80 -12.81 -8.16 -17.90
N PRO A 81 -12.91 -9.25 -18.68
CA PRO A 81 -11.79 -10.13 -18.97
C PRO A 81 -10.75 -9.48 -19.88
N ARG A 82 -11.02 -8.32 -20.50
CA ARG A 82 -10.06 -7.59 -21.34
C ARG A 82 -9.24 -6.56 -20.58
N ARG A 83 -9.63 -6.20 -19.36
CA ARG A 83 -9.00 -5.11 -18.61
C ARG A 83 -8.19 -5.64 -17.41
N PRO A 84 -7.23 -4.85 -16.89
CA PRO A 84 -6.56 -5.13 -15.61
C PRO A 84 -7.55 -5.34 -14.46
N ILE A 85 -7.07 -5.85 -13.32
CA ILE A 85 -7.87 -6.04 -12.08
C ILE A 85 -8.55 -4.75 -11.64
N GLY A 86 -7.83 -3.65 -11.77
CA GLY A 86 -8.34 -2.30 -11.54
C GLY A 86 -7.29 -1.27 -11.92
N ASN A 87 -7.76 -0.13 -12.40
CA ASN A 87 -6.96 1.02 -12.80
C ASN A 87 -7.31 2.19 -11.87
N PHE A 88 -6.36 2.65 -11.08
CA PHE A 88 -6.58 3.66 -10.05
C PHE A 88 -5.63 4.84 -10.19
N ILE A 89 -6.13 6.04 -9.88
CA ILE A 89 -5.28 7.20 -9.62
C ILE A 89 -5.38 7.54 -8.13
N PHE A 90 -4.25 7.59 -7.44
CA PHE A 90 -4.13 8.06 -6.06
C PHE A 90 -3.68 9.53 -6.08
N LEU A 91 -4.60 10.42 -5.70
CA LEU A 91 -4.37 11.85 -5.56
C LEU A 91 -4.20 12.24 -4.11
N GLY A 92 -3.25 13.12 -3.81
CA GLY A 92 -3.08 13.67 -2.48
C GLY A 92 -1.66 14.18 -2.25
N PRO A 93 -1.38 14.83 -1.12
CA PRO A 93 -0.02 15.26 -0.79
C PRO A 93 0.93 14.08 -0.56
N THR A 94 2.22 14.37 -0.46
CA THR A 94 3.24 13.38 -0.11
C THR A 94 3.00 12.85 1.30
N GLY A 95 3.24 11.56 1.51
CA GLY A 95 3.33 11.00 2.86
C GLY A 95 2.01 10.72 3.59
N VAL A 96 0.87 10.79 2.89
CA VAL A 96 -0.47 10.41 3.41
C VAL A 96 -0.81 8.92 3.27
N GLY A 97 0.15 8.09 2.84
CA GLY A 97 -0.04 6.63 2.75
C GLY A 97 -0.32 6.06 1.36
N LYS A 98 -0.18 6.83 0.28
CA LYS A 98 -0.34 6.34 -1.11
C LYS A 98 0.52 5.10 -1.41
N THR A 99 1.82 5.21 -1.18
CA THR A 99 2.78 4.10 -1.37
C THR A 99 2.63 3.01 -0.31
N GLU A 100 2.25 3.36 0.92
CA GLU A 100 2.08 2.34 1.97
C GLU A 100 0.88 1.44 1.66
N LEU A 101 -0.22 2.00 1.14
CA LEU A 101 -1.36 1.21 0.71
C LEU A 101 -0.98 0.21 -0.40
N THR A 102 -0.14 0.60 -1.37
CA THR A 102 0.29 -0.34 -2.42
C THR A 102 1.14 -1.48 -1.88
N LYS A 103 1.97 -1.21 -0.86
CA LYS A 103 2.77 -2.24 -0.18
C LYS A 103 1.91 -3.15 0.68
N ALA A 104 1.00 -2.59 1.47
CA ALA A 104 0.04 -3.36 2.27
C ALA A 104 -0.82 -4.28 1.39
N LEU A 105 -1.26 -3.78 0.22
CA LEU A 105 -1.96 -4.59 -0.77
C LEU A 105 -1.10 -5.72 -1.33
N ALA A 106 0.18 -5.48 -1.63
CA ALA A 106 1.08 -6.51 -2.13
C ALA A 106 1.29 -7.62 -1.08
N ARG A 107 1.56 -7.24 0.17
CA ARG A 107 1.66 -8.17 1.30
C ARG A 107 0.38 -8.97 1.49
N PHE A 108 -0.78 -8.31 1.48
CA PHE A 108 -2.07 -8.98 1.68
C PHE A 108 -2.40 -9.95 0.53
N LEU A 109 -2.28 -9.51 -0.72
CA LEU A 109 -2.71 -10.30 -1.88
C LEU A 109 -1.73 -11.41 -2.26
N PHE A 110 -0.42 -11.16 -2.13
CA PHE A 110 0.63 -12.04 -2.64
C PHE A 110 1.58 -12.57 -1.57
N GLY A 111 1.41 -12.17 -0.31
CA GLY A 111 2.29 -12.56 0.81
C GLY A 111 3.67 -11.90 0.79
N SER A 112 3.98 -11.09 -0.23
CA SER A 112 5.28 -10.42 -0.39
C SER A 112 5.12 -9.09 -1.12
N GLU A 113 6.00 -8.13 -0.80
CA GLU A 113 6.15 -6.89 -1.55
C GLU A 113 6.82 -7.09 -2.91
N ASP A 114 7.43 -8.24 -3.20
CA ASP A 114 8.11 -8.50 -4.47
C ASP A 114 7.16 -8.52 -5.69
N ALA A 115 5.85 -8.61 -5.44
CA ALA A 115 4.82 -8.47 -6.48
C ALA A 115 4.49 -6.99 -6.80
N LEU A 116 5.11 -6.04 -6.11
CA LEU A 116 5.02 -4.61 -6.35
C LEU A 116 6.09 -4.19 -7.36
N ILE A 117 5.65 -3.79 -8.56
CA ILE A 117 6.49 -3.19 -9.58
C ILE A 117 6.31 -1.68 -9.48
N GLN A 118 7.26 -0.97 -8.89
CA GLN A 118 7.22 0.49 -8.75
C GLN A 118 8.13 1.15 -9.78
N LEU A 119 7.58 2.11 -10.52
CA LEU A 119 8.26 2.89 -11.54
C LEU A 119 8.10 4.38 -11.22
N ASP A 120 9.21 5.08 -11.02
CA ASP A 120 9.23 6.53 -10.84
C ASP A 120 9.12 7.23 -12.20
N MET A 121 8.03 7.95 -12.44
CA MET A 121 7.78 8.62 -13.71
C MET A 121 8.66 9.84 -13.96
N SER A 122 9.39 10.32 -12.93
CA SER A 122 10.43 11.32 -13.10
C SER A 122 11.62 10.80 -13.93
N GLU A 123 11.89 9.48 -13.93
CA GLU A 123 12.90 8.89 -14.83
C GLU A 123 12.46 8.90 -16.31
N PHE A 124 11.15 9.01 -16.57
CA PHE A 124 10.54 8.93 -17.90
C PHE A 124 10.04 10.29 -18.40
N MET A 125 10.62 11.39 -17.90
CA MET A 125 10.33 12.76 -18.37
C MET A 125 10.75 12.99 -19.83
N GLU A 126 11.78 12.28 -20.28
CA GLU A 126 12.34 12.43 -21.62
C GLU A 126 11.86 11.32 -22.55
N ARG A 127 11.59 11.70 -23.80
CA ARG A 127 11.03 10.80 -24.82
C ARG A 127 11.81 9.49 -24.98
N HIS A 128 13.13 9.57 -24.98
CA HIS A 128 13.97 8.37 -25.20
C HIS A 128 13.93 7.40 -24.02
N ASN A 129 13.70 7.89 -22.79
CA ASN A 129 13.57 7.03 -21.61
C ASN A 129 12.27 6.22 -21.62
N VAL A 130 11.21 6.71 -22.27
CA VAL A 130 9.94 5.96 -22.43
C VAL A 130 10.17 4.59 -23.08
N SER A 131 11.12 4.51 -24.02
CA SER A 131 11.47 3.23 -24.66
C SER A 131 11.96 2.19 -23.66
N ARG A 132 12.57 2.57 -22.53
CA ARG A 132 13.01 1.63 -21.47
C ARG A 132 11.84 0.86 -20.85
N LEU A 133 10.60 1.35 -20.91
CA LEU A 133 9.43 0.62 -20.41
C LEU A 133 9.13 -0.62 -21.26
N VAL A 134 9.26 -0.51 -22.59
CA VAL A 134 8.84 -1.52 -23.57
C VAL A 134 10.00 -2.17 -24.33
N GLY A 135 11.21 -1.63 -24.18
CA GLY A 135 12.40 -1.96 -24.95
C GLY A 135 12.65 -0.98 -26.11
N SER A 136 13.88 -0.99 -26.62
CA SER A 136 14.22 -0.25 -27.84
C SER A 136 13.87 -1.05 -29.10
N PRO A 137 13.45 -0.40 -30.20
CA PRO A 137 13.25 -1.08 -31.49
C PRO A 137 14.57 -1.61 -32.08
N PRO A 138 14.51 -2.58 -33.03
CA PRO A 138 15.70 -3.03 -33.77
C PRO A 138 16.46 -1.87 -34.40
N GLY A 139 17.76 -1.79 -34.16
CA GLY A 139 18.65 -0.77 -34.73
C GLY A 139 18.91 0.46 -33.83
N TYR A 140 18.33 0.51 -32.63
CA TYR A 140 18.61 1.55 -31.63
C TYR A 140 19.55 1.05 -30.52
N VAL A 141 20.28 1.96 -29.87
CA VAL A 141 21.08 1.65 -28.67
C VAL A 141 20.15 1.11 -27.58
N GLY A 142 20.53 0.00 -26.94
CA GLY A 142 19.68 -0.69 -25.96
C GLY A 142 18.68 -1.69 -26.56
N TYR A 143 18.78 -2.04 -27.85
CA TYR A 143 17.90 -3.07 -28.46
C TYR A 143 17.95 -4.44 -27.75
N GLU A 144 19.11 -4.81 -27.21
CA GLU A 144 19.26 -6.05 -26.45
C GLU A 144 18.64 -5.95 -25.05
N GLU A 145 18.51 -4.74 -24.51
CA GLU A 145 17.87 -4.50 -23.21
C GLU A 145 16.36 -4.72 -23.34
N ALA A 146 15.85 -5.60 -22.50
CA ALA A 146 14.44 -5.90 -22.48
C ALA A 146 13.68 -4.82 -21.68
N GLY A 147 12.44 -4.53 -22.08
CA GLY A 147 11.66 -3.46 -21.46
C GLY A 147 11.42 -3.74 -19.97
N GLN A 148 11.67 -2.75 -19.13
CA GLN A 148 11.57 -2.88 -17.68
C GLN A 148 10.16 -3.27 -17.24
N LEU A 149 9.13 -2.64 -17.81
CA LEU A 149 7.74 -2.93 -17.49
C LEU A 149 7.30 -4.26 -18.13
N THR A 150 7.57 -4.43 -19.42
CA THR A 150 7.14 -5.62 -20.17
C THR A 150 7.76 -6.90 -19.61
N GLU A 151 9.04 -6.92 -19.27
CA GLU A 151 9.68 -8.10 -18.67
C GLU A 151 9.20 -8.39 -17.26
N SER A 152 9.02 -7.35 -16.43
CA SER A 152 8.54 -7.55 -15.06
C SER A 152 7.17 -8.24 -15.06
N ILE A 153 6.29 -7.83 -15.96
CA ILE A 153 4.95 -8.42 -16.11
C ILE A 153 4.99 -9.80 -16.75
N ARG A 154 5.88 -10.04 -17.73
CA ARG A 154 6.07 -11.39 -18.30
C ARG A 154 6.53 -12.39 -17.23
N ARG A 155 7.40 -11.97 -16.32
CA ARG A 155 7.88 -12.80 -15.21
C ARG A 155 6.81 -12.98 -14.13
N ARG A 156 6.02 -11.94 -13.86
CA ARG A 156 4.98 -11.94 -12.83
C ARG A 156 3.71 -11.24 -13.34
N PRO A 157 2.82 -11.97 -14.04
CA PRO A 157 1.61 -11.38 -14.63
C PRO A 157 0.58 -10.90 -13.60
N TYR A 158 0.62 -11.46 -12.39
CA TYR A 158 -0.18 -11.03 -11.25
C TYR A 158 0.68 -10.16 -10.35
N SER A 159 0.48 -8.86 -10.46
CA SER A 159 1.32 -7.87 -9.79
C SER A 159 0.53 -6.58 -9.54
N ILE A 160 1.06 -5.73 -8.67
CA ILE A 160 0.64 -4.34 -8.56
C ILE A 160 1.69 -3.51 -9.29
N VAL A 161 1.28 -2.76 -10.31
CA VAL A 161 2.16 -1.84 -11.03
C VAL A 161 1.86 -0.42 -10.58
N VAL A 162 2.86 0.23 -9.98
CA VAL A 162 2.76 1.61 -9.51
C VAL A 162 3.54 2.52 -10.44
N PHE A 163 2.85 3.47 -11.05
CA PHE A 163 3.44 4.60 -11.75
C PHE A 163 3.43 5.80 -10.81
N ASP A 164 4.55 6.04 -10.14
CA ASP A 164 4.70 7.10 -9.14
C ASP A 164 4.92 8.45 -9.83
N GLU A 165 4.34 9.54 -9.31
CA GLU A 165 4.45 10.90 -9.87
C GLU A 165 4.08 11.01 -11.36
N ILE A 166 2.96 10.41 -11.74
CA ILE A 166 2.52 10.27 -13.14
C ILE A 166 2.43 11.58 -13.94
N GLU A 167 2.29 12.72 -13.27
CA GLU A 167 2.28 14.05 -13.89
C GLU A 167 3.63 14.50 -14.47
N LYS A 168 4.73 13.84 -14.07
CA LYS A 168 6.09 14.10 -14.54
C LYS A 168 6.42 13.33 -15.83
N ALA A 169 5.70 12.24 -16.10
CA ALA A 169 5.94 11.40 -17.27
C ALA A 169 5.86 12.18 -18.60
N HIS A 170 6.68 11.77 -19.56
CA HIS A 170 6.54 12.22 -20.94
C HIS A 170 5.17 11.81 -21.52
N PRO A 171 4.52 12.63 -22.38
CA PRO A 171 3.21 12.32 -22.93
C PRO A 171 3.06 10.97 -23.63
N GLU A 172 4.15 10.45 -24.20
CA GLU A 172 4.17 9.15 -24.90
C GLU A 172 3.93 7.97 -23.93
N THR A 173 4.26 8.12 -22.64
CA THR A 173 3.93 7.14 -21.59
C THR A 173 2.42 6.96 -21.43
N PHE A 174 1.62 8.02 -21.61
CA PHE A 174 0.16 7.92 -21.50
C PHE A 174 -0.45 7.05 -22.60
N ASN A 175 0.15 6.99 -23.79
CA ASN A 175 -0.33 6.14 -24.87
C ASN A 175 -0.14 4.65 -24.50
N ILE A 176 1.00 4.32 -23.89
CA ILE A 176 1.28 2.98 -23.37
C ILE A 176 0.26 2.63 -22.27
N LEU A 177 0.02 3.54 -21.33
CA LEU A 177 -0.94 3.33 -20.23
C LEU A 177 -2.37 3.17 -20.74
N LEU A 178 -2.80 3.97 -21.74
CA LEU A 178 -4.10 3.83 -22.38
C LEU A 178 -4.26 2.42 -22.97
N GLN A 179 -3.26 1.93 -23.70
CA GLN A 179 -3.30 0.58 -24.26
C GLN A 179 -3.44 -0.50 -23.17
N ILE A 180 -2.67 -0.38 -22.08
CA ILE A 180 -2.75 -1.30 -20.94
C ILE A 180 -4.16 -1.26 -20.31
N MET A 181 -4.72 -0.08 -20.05
CA MET A 181 -6.01 0.07 -19.35
C MET A 181 -7.22 -0.34 -20.21
N GLU A 182 -7.11 -0.22 -21.55
CA GLU A 182 -8.17 -0.55 -22.49
C GLU A 182 -8.13 -2.00 -22.97
N GLU A 183 -6.96 -2.47 -23.40
CA GLU A 183 -6.79 -3.77 -24.04
C GLU A 183 -6.25 -4.84 -23.08
N GLY A 184 -5.76 -4.42 -21.90
CA GLY A 184 -5.10 -5.32 -20.95
C GLY A 184 -3.84 -5.96 -21.54
N GLN A 185 -3.30 -5.40 -22.61
CA GLN A 185 -2.13 -5.91 -23.31
C GLN A 185 -1.21 -4.78 -23.73
N LEU A 186 0.08 -5.09 -23.83
CA LEU A 186 1.08 -4.19 -24.38
C LEU A 186 1.99 -4.98 -25.30
N THR A 187 2.32 -4.40 -26.45
CA THR A 187 3.30 -4.99 -27.36
C THR A 187 4.67 -4.40 -27.06
N ASP A 188 5.66 -5.26 -26.79
CA ASP A 188 7.04 -4.83 -26.59
C ASP A 188 7.69 -4.37 -27.92
N ALA A 189 8.87 -3.77 -27.86
CA ALA A 189 9.57 -3.29 -29.06
C ALA A 189 10.05 -4.41 -30.01
N LYS A 190 10.00 -5.68 -29.57
CA LYS A 190 10.33 -6.87 -30.36
C LYS A 190 9.06 -7.52 -30.96
N GLY A 191 7.89 -6.96 -30.70
CA GLY A 191 6.61 -7.45 -31.22
C GLY A 191 5.92 -8.51 -30.35
N ASN A 192 6.44 -8.82 -29.16
CA ASN A 192 5.81 -9.77 -28.25
C ASN A 192 4.67 -9.09 -27.50
N LYS A 193 3.54 -9.80 -27.37
CA LYS A 193 2.41 -9.34 -26.57
C LYS A 193 2.59 -9.73 -25.10
N VAL A 194 2.43 -8.76 -24.21
CA VAL A 194 2.48 -8.91 -22.76
C VAL A 194 1.10 -8.68 -22.17
N ASP A 195 0.68 -9.53 -21.24
CA ASP A 195 -0.67 -9.54 -20.66
C ASP A 195 -0.70 -8.87 -19.28
N PHE A 196 -1.53 -7.83 -19.16
CA PHE A 196 -1.76 -7.03 -17.96
C PHE A 196 -3.13 -7.29 -17.32
N ARG A 197 -3.94 -8.21 -17.87
CA ARG A 197 -5.31 -8.47 -17.38
C ARG A 197 -5.35 -8.94 -15.93
N ASN A 198 -4.25 -9.47 -15.42
CA ASN A 198 -4.09 -9.95 -14.05
C ASN A 198 -3.29 -8.98 -13.17
N ALA A 199 -2.86 -7.83 -13.70
CA ALA A 199 -2.20 -6.79 -12.94
C ALA A 199 -3.21 -5.79 -12.37
N MET A 200 -2.86 -5.13 -11.28
CA MET A 200 -3.52 -3.91 -10.80
C MET A 200 -2.66 -2.71 -11.16
N ILE A 201 -3.24 -1.71 -11.81
CA ILE A 201 -2.53 -0.50 -12.24
C ILE A 201 -2.87 0.63 -11.27
N ILE A 202 -1.86 1.17 -10.61
CA ILE A 202 -1.98 2.28 -9.68
C ILE A 202 -1.07 3.41 -10.18
N MET A 203 -1.63 4.60 -10.28
CA MET A 203 -0.89 5.80 -10.63
C MET A 203 -0.96 6.76 -9.45
N THR A 204 0.16 7.20 -8.91
CA THR A 204 0.14 8.23 -7.86
C THR A 204 0.36 9.60 -8.51
N SER A 205 -0.24 10.63 -7.93
CA SER A 205 0.04 11.99 -8.33
C SER A 205 -0.02 12.93 -7.13
N ASN A 206 0.86 13.93 -7.14
CA ASN A 206 0.88 15.03 -6.16
C ASN A 206 0.20 16.30 -6.71
N VAL A 207 -0.43 16.21 -7.90
CA VAL A 207 -1.08 17.36 -8.57
C VAL A 207 -2.09 18.05 -7.65
N GLY A 208 -1.98 19.37 -7.57
CA GLY A 208 -2.89 20.23 -6.79
C GLY A 208 -2.63 20.27 -5.29
N ALA A 209 -1.76 19.41 -4.75
CA ALA A 209 -1.44 19.37 -3.32
C ALA A 209 -0.73 20.65 -2.82
N GLU A 210 -0.01 21.37 -3.68
CA GLU A 210 0.65 22.64 -3.33
C GLU A 210 -0.35 23.76 -3.00
N THR A 211 -1.50 23.78 -3.66
CA THR A 211 -2.56 24.79 -3.45
C THR A 211 -3.30 24.55 -2.13
N LEU A 212 -3.27 23.32 -1.63
CA LEU A 212 -3.87 22.94 -0.34
C LEU A 212 -3.10 23.46 0.87
N LYS A 213 -1.80 23.77 0.73
CA LYS A 213 -1.00 24.36 1.83
C LYS A 213 -1.38 25.81 2.17
N ARG A 214 -2.17 26.50 1.34
CA ARG A 214 -2.47 27.96 1.45
C ARG A 214 -3.91 28.29 1.85
N GLY A 215 -4.46 27.64 2.87
CA GLY A 215 -5.77 28.02 3.38
C GLY A 215 -5.87 27.99 4.89
N PRO A 216 -5.53 29.08 5.61
CA PRO A 216 -6.13 29.32 6.90
C PRO A 216 -7.46 30.06 6.67
N ASN A 217 -8.59 29.35 6.75
CA ASN A 217 -9.84 30.02 7.10
C ASN A 217 -9.86 30.23 8.63
N LEU A 218 -8.92 31.05 9.10
CA LEU A 218 -8.99 31.72 10.40
C LEU A 218 -10.06 32.82 10.26
N GLY A 219 -11.33 32.44 10.42
CA GLY A 219 -12.45 33.36 10.28
C GLY A 219 -13.73 32.77 10.82
N PHE A 220 -13.95 32.91 12.13
CA PHE A 220 -15.24 32.88 12.81
C PHE A 220 -16.30 31.93 12.21
N ALA A 221 -16.19 30.64 12.48
CA ALA A 221 -17.32 29.71 12.32
C ALA A 221 -17.76 29.25 13.71
N PHE A 222 -18.99 29.63 14.06
CA PHE A 222 -19.74 29.17 15.23
C PHE A 222 -19.66 27.66 15.40
N GLN A 223 -19.73 27.18 16.65
CA GLN A 223 -19.87 25.77 17.06
C GLN A 223 -20.74 24.97 16.08
N GLN A 224 -20.11 24.40 15.04
CA GLN A 224 -20.62 23.30 14.25
C GLN A 224 -19.78 22.10 14.62
N ASP A 225 -20.41 20.93 14.68
CA ASP A 225 -19.73 19.66 14.95
C ASP A 225 -18.49 19.53 14.05
N GLU A 226 -17.31 19.32 14.66
CA GLU A 226 -16.01 19.23 13.99
C GLU A 226 -16.05 18.26 12.79
N LYS A 227 -16.77 17.14 12.94
CA LYS A 227 -16.95 16.14 11.88
C LYS A 227 -17.65 16.68 10.63
N ILE A 228 -18.59 17.61 10.78
CA ILE A 228 -19.30 18.22 9.63
C ILE A 228 -18.36 19.18 8.89
N MET A 229 -17.49 19.89 9.61
CA MET A 229 -16.50 20.78 9.02
C MET A 229 -15.44 19.97 8.25
N GLU A 230 -14.86 18.93 8.86
CA GLU A 230 -13.88 18.06 8.20
C GLU A 230 -14.43 17.45 6.90
N GLN A 231 -15.68 16.98 6.91
CA GLN A 231 -16.29 16.38 5.71
C GLN A 231 -16.51 17.42 4.60
N ARG A 232 -16.82 18.67 4.94
CA ARG A 232 -16.93 19.77 3.96
C ARG A 232 -15.56 20.12 3.38
N GLU A 233 -14.55 20.27 4.23
CA GLU A 233 -13.17 20.55 3.79
C GLU A 233 -12.64 19.46 2.87
N TYR A 234 -12.89 18.19 3.20
CA TYR A 234 -12.54 17.07 2.33
C TYR A 234 -13.24 17.14 0.98
N SER A 235 -14.55 17.40 0.95
CA SER A 235 -15.30 17.53 -0.31
C SER A 235 -14.78 18.70 -1.16
N GLU A 236 -14.41 19.83 -0.56
CA GLU A 236 -13.82 20.96 -1.27
C GLU A 236 -12.42 20.66 -1.81
N MET A 237 -11.58 20.01 -1.00
CA MET A 237 -10.28 19.49 -1.41
C MET A 237 -10.42 18.55 -2.61
N GLN A 238 -11.31 17.57 -2.51
CA GLN A 238 -11.56 16.58 -3.55
C GLN A 238 -11.96 17.24 -4.86
N LYS A 239 -12.85 18.25 -4.81
CA LYS A 239 -13.25 19.01 -6.00
C LYS A 239 -12.05 19.73 -6.64
N LYS A 240 -11.25 20.46 -5.84
CA LYS A 240 -10.06 21.18 -6.34
C LYS A 240 -9.04 20.24 -6.98
N LEU A 241 -8.73 19.12 -6.32
CA LEU A 241 -7.80 18.12 -6.84
C LEU A 241 -8.31 17.49 -8.14
N MET A 242 -9.60 17.19 -8.23
CA MET A 242 -10.21 16.65 -9.45
C MET A 242 -10.23 17.66 -10.60
N GLU A 243 -10.41 18.95 -10.33
CA GLU A 243 -10.30 20.00 -11.34
C GLU A 243 -8.87 20.11 -11.88
N GLU A 244 -7.87 20.11 -11.00
CA GLU A 244 -6.46 20.14 -11.40
C GLU A 244 -6.04 18.87 -12.16
N LEU A 245 -6.52 17.69 -11.75
CA LEU A 245 -6.34 16.45 -12.51
C LEU A 245 -6.92 16.60 -13.93
N LYS A 246 -8.14 17.10 -14.08
CA LYS A 246 -8.80 17.28 -15.39
C LYS A 246 -8.13 18.32 -16.27
N ARG A 247 -7.43 19.29 -15.68
CA ARG A 247 -6.61 20.27 -16.42
C ARG A 247 -5.32 19.64 -16.94
N ARG A 248 -4.71 18.75 -16.14
CA ARG A 248 -3.42 18.13 -16.47
C ARG A 248 -3.55 16.95 -17.42
N PHE A 249 -4.57 16.13 -17.25
CA PHE A 249 -4.78 14.89 -18.00
C PHE A 249 -5.97 15.00 -18.96
N ARG A 250 -5.83 14.39 -20.13
CA ARG A 250 -6.91 14.37 -21.14
C ARG A 250 -8.10 13.56 -20.64
N PRO A 251 -9.35 13.93 -21.02
CA PRO A 251 -10.54 13.17 -20.63
C PRO A 251 -10.49 11.69 -21.02
N GLU A 252 -9.89 11.37 -22.17
CA GLU A 252 -9.70 9.98 -22.63
C GLU A 252 -8.97 9.14 -21.58
N PHE A 253 -7.89 9.66 -21.01
CA PHE A 253 -7.13 8.96 -19.97
C PHE A 253 -7.94 8.76 -18.69
N ILE A 254 -8.60 9.82 -18.21
CA ILE A 254 -9.38 9.78 -16.96
C ILE A 254 -10.55 8.79 -17.10
N ASN A 255 -11.19 8.72 -18.27
CA ASN A 255 -12.31 7.82 -18.53
C ASN A 255 -11.90 6.33 -18.59
N ARG A 256 -10.59 6.01 -18.64
CA ARG A 256 -10.08 4.63 -18.57
C ARG A 256 -9.68 4.19 -17.17
N VAL A 257 -9.69 5.10 -16.22
CA VAL A 257 -9.45 4.81 -14.81
C VAL A 257 -10.77 4.36 -14.20
N ASP A 258 -10.74 3.29 -13.39
CA ASP A 258 -11.94 2.77 -12.74
C ASP A 258 -12.35 3.63 -11.54
N SER A 259 -11.37 4.19 -10.82
CA SER A 259 -11.62 5.17 -9.77
C SER A 259 -10.43 6.11 -9.56
N VAL A 260 -10.72 7.41 -9.43
CA VAL A 260 -9.76 8.37 -8.85
C VAL A 260 -10.03 8.43 -7.35
N ILE A 261 -9.00 8.21 -6.55
CA ILE A 261 -9.06 8.11 -5.09
C ILE A 261 -8.29 9.29 -4.53
N VAL A 262 -8.95 10.12 -3.73
CA VAL A 262 -8.33 11.25 -3.05
C VAL A 262 -7.98 10.83 -1.63
N PHE A 263 -6.70 10.92 -1.30
CA PHE A 263 -6.18 10.61 0.02
C PHE A 263 -6.35 11.82 0.93
N ARG A 264 -6.84 11.54 2.14
CA ARG A 264 -7.08 12.54 3.18
C ARG A 264 -5.76 12.93 3.84
N GLN A 265 -5.69 14.15 4.34
CA GLN A 265 -4.63 14.52 5.27
C GLN A 265 -4.79 13.72 6.57
N LEU A 266 -3.67 13.37 7.19
CA LEU A 266 -3.67 12.62 8.44
C LEU A 266 -4.05 13.55 9.59
N SER A 267 -5.07 13.19 10.36
CA SER A 267 -5.42 13.90 11.60
C SER A 267 -4.40 13.60 12.71
N LYS A 268 -4.43 14.38 13.79
CA LYS A 268 -3.61 14.10 14.99
C LYS A 268 -3.90 12.70 15.56
N GLU A 269 -5.16 12.28 15.55
CA GLU A 269 -5.56 10.92 15.94
C GLU A 269 -4.96 9.87 15.01
N ASN A 270 -4.98 10.09 13.69
CA ASN A 270 -4.35 9.17 12.75
C ASN A 270 -2.85 9.05 13.00
N ILE A 271 -2.18 10.16 13.31
CA ILE A 271 -0.74 10.15 13.61
C ILE A 271 -0.48 9.32 14.88
N ARG A 272 -1.28 9.45 15.94
CA ARG A 272 -1.18 8.59 17.14
C ARG A 272 -1.31 7.11 16.80
N THR A 273 -2.31 6.74 16.00
CA THR A 273 -2.46 5.34 15.56
C THR A 273 -1.26 4.87 14.75
N ILE A 274 -0.68 5.73 13.91
CA ILE A 274 0.55 5.39 13.16
C ILE A 274 1.73 5.19 14.11
N VAL A 275 1.87 6.01 15.16
CA VAL A 275 2.88 5.80 16.21
C VAL A 275 2.69 4.43 16.84
N ASP A 276 1.46 4.06 17.21
CA ASP A 276 1.15 2.75 17.79
C ASP A 276 1.53 1.60 16.86
N ILE A 277 1.22 1.70 15.56
CA ILE A 277 1.62 0.71 14.56
C ILE A 277 3.16 0.57 14.49
N ILE A 278 3.88 1.70 14.48
CA ILE A 278 5.36 1.66 14.41
C ILE A 278 5.95 1.05 15.68
N LEU A 279 5.43 1.41 16.86
CA LEU A 279 5.85 0.83 18.14
C LEU A 279 5.52 -0.67 18.21
N GLY A 280 4.42 -1.11 17.59
CA GLY A 280 4.10 -2.53 17.42
C GLY A 280 5.23 -3.30 16.71
N TYR A 281 5.74 -2.77 15.59
CA TYR A 281 6.90 -3.37 14.90
C TYR A 281 8.21 -3.30 15.71
N VAL A 282 8.31 -2.37 16.67
CA VAL A 282 9.42 -2.36 17.63
C VAL A 282 9.22 -3.51 18.62
N ASN A 283 8.04 -3.65 19.21
CA ASN A 283 7.70 -4.72 20.14
C ASN A 283 7.92 -6.12 19.55
N GLU A 284 7.51 -6.36 18.30
CA GLU A 284 7.78 -7.64 17.60
C GLU A 284 9.27 -8.02 17.61
N ARG A 285 10.16 -7.03 17.52
CA ARG A 285 11.62 -7.25 17.57
C ARG A 285 12.15 -7.38 19.00
N LEU A 286 11.45 -6.81 19.97
CA LEU A 286 11.80 -6.87 21.39
C LEU A 286 11.33 -8.16 22.07
N GLU A 287 10.40 -8.90 21.47
CA GLU A 287 9.95 -10.22 21.97
C GLU A 287 11.11 -11.19 22.19
N GLU A 288 12.14 -11.18 21.33
CA GLU A 288 13.34 -12.02 21.49
C GLU A 288 14.12 -11.72 22.79
N TYR A 289 13.95 -10.52 23.34
CA TYR A 289 14.59 -10.06 24.58
C TYR A 289 13.62 -10.08 25.77
N GLU A 290 12.40 -10.60 25.58
CA GLU A 290 11.31 -10.58 26.56
C GLU A 290 11.00 -9.16 27.06
N LEU A 291 11.17 -8.14 26.20
CA LEU A 291 10.91 -6.74 26.51
C LEU A 291 9.61 -6.29 25.84
N ASP A 292 8.83 -5.45 26.52
CA ASP A 292 7.64 -4.79 25.97
C ASP A 292 7.70 -3.29 26.21
N ILE A 293 7.41 -2.49 25.18
CA ILE A 293 7.29 -1.04 25.29
C ILE A 293 5.84 -0.59 25.12
N THR A 294 5.41 0.32 25.98
CA THR A 294 4.11 1.00 25.85
C THR A 294 4.29 2.51 25.97
N ALA A 295 3.65 3.28 25.09
CA ALA A 295 3.75 4.74 25.09
C ALA A 295 2.50 5.41 25.67
N THR A 296 2.71 6.45 26.48
CA THR A 296 1.63 7.32 26.98
C THR A 296 1.06 8.19 25.86
N ASN A 297 -0.17 8.70 26.02
CA ASN A 297 -0.75 9.64 25.04
C ASN A 297 0.11 10.91 24.83
N PRO A 298 0.69 11.53 25.89
CA PRO A 298 1.67 12.61 25.73
C PRO A 298 2.88 12.22 24.89
N ALA A 299 3.45 11.02 25.08
CA ALA A 299 4.56 10.53 24.26
C ALA A 299 4.16 10.33 22.80
N LYS A 300 2.98 9.76 22.54
CA LYS A 300 2.48 9.61 21.16
C LYS A 300 2.26 10.96 20.48
N ASP A 301 1.76 11.95 21.22
CA ASP A 301 1.61 13.32 20.74
C ASP A 301 2.95 13.95 20.40
N TRP A 302 3.91 13.85 21.32
CA TRP A 302 5.24 14.41 21.13
C TRP A 302 5.95 13.78 19.93
N LEU A 303 5.90 12.45 19.80
CA LEU A 303 6.44 11.73 18.65
C LEU A 303 5.74 12.16 17.36
N GLY A 304 4.42 12.31 17.40
CA GLY A 304 3.63 12.79 16.27
C GLY A 304 4.03 14.20 15.84
N GLU A 305 4.15 15.13 16.78
CA GLU A 305 4.47 16.54 16.51
C GLU A 305 5.91 16.72 15.99
N HIS A 306 6.87 15.95 16.53
CA HIS A 306 8.28 16.03 16.13
C HIS A 306 8.61 15.13 14.92
N GLY A 307 7.83 14.08 14.68
CA GLY A 307 8.08 13.07 13.65
C GLY A 307 7.20 13.20 12.39
N TYR A 308 6.11 13.97 12.45
CA TYR A 308 5.28 14.26 11.28
C TYR A 308 5.73 15.55 10.60
N ASN A 309 6.03 15.47 9.31
CA ASN A 309 6.27 16.64 8.49
C ASN A 309 5.26 16.65 7.32
N PRO A 310 4.49 17.73 7.09
CA PRO A 310 3.56 17.82 5.97
C PRO A 310 4.16 17.58 4.57
N GLU A 311 5.48 17.73 4.40
CA GLU A 311 6.20 17.47 3.15
C GLU A 311 6.66 16.02 3.00
N PHE A 312 7.00 15.37 4.11
CA PHE A 312 7.55 14.00 4.12
C PHE A 312 6.58 12.97 4.72
N GLY A 313 5.40 13.41 5.16
CA GLY A 313 4.41 12.68 5.95
C GLY A 313 4.99 12.07 7.21
N ALA A 314 4.56 10.83 7.51
CA ALA A 314 5.03 10.04 8.65
C ALA A 314 6.39 9.35 8.41
N ARG A 315 7.11 9.63 7.31
CA ARG A 315 8.43 9.03 7.06
C ARG A 315 9.48 9.40 8.13
N PRO A 316 9.58 10.67 8.60
CA PRO A 316 10.51 11.03 9.66
C PRO A 316 10.17 10.37 11.00
N LEU A 317 8.90 10.02 11.23
CA LEU A 317 8.42 9.43 12.47
C LEU A 317 9.12 8.11 12.81
N ARG A 318 9.32 7.22 11.81
CA ARG A 318 10.06 5.97 12.02
C ARG A 318 11.51 6.23 12.45
N ARG A 319 12.15 7.23 11.86
CA ARG A 319 13.52 7.62 12.22
C ARG A 319 13.58 8.23 13.62
N LEU A 320 12.59 9.05 13.98
CA LEU A 320 12.49 9.62 15.32
C LEU A 320 12.31 8.52 16.37
N ILE A 321 11.41 7.56 16.15
CA ILE A 321 11.21 6.41 17.04
C ILE A 321 12.49 5.58 17.16
N GLN A 322 13.21 5.36 16.05
CA GLN A 322 14.48 4.67 16.09
C GLN A 322 15.48 5.38 17.02
N THR A 323 15.66 6.70 16.87
CA THR A 323 16.65 7.46 17.65
C THR A 323 16.22 7.68 19.11
N GLU A 324 14.97 8.06 19.35
CA GLU A 324 14.48 8.42 20.68
C GLU A 324 14.04 7.22 21.52
N ILE A 325 13.79 6.07 20.89
CA ILE A 325 13.31 4.86 21.59
C ILE A 325 14.27 3.70 21.35
N GLU A 326 14.44 3.21 20.11
CA GLU A 326 15.24 2.00 19.86
C GLU A 326 16.70 2.14 20.29
N ASP A 327 17.38 3.22 19.89
CA ASP A 327 18.78 3.47 20.18
C ASP A 327 19.00 3.64 21.70
N ARG A 328 18.12 4.41 22.37
CA ARG A 328 18.18 4.64 23.82
C ARG A 328 17.86 3.38 24.62
N LEU A 329 16.96 2.54 24.12
CA LEU A 329 16.64 1.24 24.70
C LEU A 329 17.84 0.30 24.59
N ALA A 330 18.50 0.26 23.44
CA ALA A 330 19.71 -0.55 23.25
C ALA A 330 20.81 -0.16 24.24
N ASP A 331 21.09 1.14 24.41
CA ASP A 331 22.06 1.64 25.39
C ASP A 331 21.65 1.27 26.83
N ALA A 332 20.36 1.36 27.15
CA ALA A 332 19.83 1.02 28.47
C ALA A 332 19.92 -0.48 28.79
N VAL A 333 19.69 -1.35 27.80
CA VAL A 333 19.87 -2.81 27.95
C VAL A 333 21.36 -3.15 28.11
N LEU A 334 22.23 -2.56 27.29
CA LEU A 334 23.68 -2.79 27.36
C LEU A 334 24.32 -2.31 28.67
N SER A 335 23.77 -1.23 29.25
CA SER A 335 24.21 -0.71 30.55
C SER A 335 23.60 -1.45 31.75
N GLY A 336 22.66 -2.39 31.52
CA GLY A 336 21.97 -3.14 32.57
C GLY A 336 20.89 -2.34 33.30
N ARG A 337 20.44 -1.21 32.75
CA ARG A 337 19.31 -0.43 33.29
C ARG A 337 17.97 -1.16 33.08
N PHE A 338 17.82 -1.87 31.97
CA PHE A 338 16.68 -2.72 31.68
C PHE A 338 17.15 -4.16 31.44
N ASN A 339 16.38 -5.12 31.93
CA ASN A 339 16.64 -6.55 31.88
C ASN A 339 15.54 -7.29 31.13
N HIS A 340 15.79 -8.55 30.77
CA HIS A 340 14.78 -9.39 30.13
C HIS A 340 13.56 -9.54 31.05
N GLY A 341 12.36 -9.47 30.45
CA GLY A 341 11.08 -9.51 31.16
C GLY A 341 10.54 -8.13 31.57
N ASP A 342 11.31 -7.04 31.39
CA ASP A 342 10.88 -5.70 31.79
C ASP A 342 9.81 -5.14 30.84
N ALA A 343 8.75 -4.59 31.43
CA ALA A 343 7.79 -3.73 30.73
C ALA A 343 8.24 -2.26 30.87
N ILE A 344 8.39 -1.58 29.75
CA ILE A 344 8.94 -0.23 29.67
C ILE A 344 7.84 0.74 29.25
N LEU A 345 7.73 1.84 29.98
CA LEU A 345 6.86 2.96 29.68
C LEU A 345 7.66 4.06 28.96
N VAL A 346 7.18 4.45 27.79
CA VAL A 346 7.65 5.63 27.04
C VAL A 346 6.75 6.80 27.41
N ASP A 347 7.32 7.80 28.08
CA ASP A 347 6.63 9.03 28.48
C ASP A 347 7.42 10.28 28.06
N VAL A 348 6.87 11.47 28.30
CA VAL A 348 7.54 12.75 28.02
C VAL A 348 7.71 13.53 29.32
N ILE A 349 8.96 13.91 29.61
CA ILE A 349 9.33 14.72 30.77
C ILE A 349 10.22 15.86 30.28
N ASP A 350 9.90 17.10 30.66
CA ASP A 350 10.67 18.30 30.28
C ASP A 350 10.89 18.43 28.76
N ASP A 351 9.88 18.05 27.95
CA ASP A 351 9.90 18.06 26.49
C ASP A 351 10.89 17.07 25.85
N GLU A 352 11.31 16.05 26.60
CA GLU A 352 12.16 14.96 26.13
C GLU A 352 11.50 13.59 26.37
N ILE A 353 11.75 12.63 25.48
CA ILE A 353 11.33 11.25 25.68
C ILE A 353 12.05 10.66 26.89
N ASN A 354 11.30 10.00 27.76
CA ASN A 354 11.82 9.28 28.91
C ASN A 354 11.36 7.82 28.88
N LEU A 355 12.31 6.91 29.12
CA LEU A 355 12.07 5.47 29.24
C LEU A 355 12.16 5.07 30.72
N SER A 356 11.09 4.54 31.28
CA SER A 356 11.05 4.05 32.67
C SER A 356 10.43 2.66 32.74
N LEU A 357 10.66 1.93 33.83
CA LEU A 357 9.92 0.70 34.09
C LEU A 357 8.44 1.04 34.32
N LYS A 358 7.56 0.21 33.77
CA LYS A 358 6.12 0.29 34.00
C LYS A 358 5.85 -0.25 35.40
N GLU A 359 5.37 0.60 36.31
CA GLU A 359 4.97 0.15 37.65
C GLU A 359 3.73 -0.77 37.53
N GLU A 360 3.83 -2.00 38.05
CA GLU A 360 2.67 -2.88 38.22
C GLU A 360 1.69 -2.24 39.23
N GLY A 361 0.70 -1.49 38.75
CA GLY A 361 -0.34 -0.92 39.64
C GLY A 361 -1.16 0.26 39.12
N ALA A 362 -0.84 0.87 37.98
CA ALA A 362 -1.67 1.92 37.40
C ALA A 362 -2.74 1.34 36.47
N GLU A 363 -3.84 0.83 37.04
CA GLU A 363 -5.07 0.57 36.27
C GLU A 363 -5.52 1.85 35.56
N GLU A 364 -5.88 1.70 34.28
CA GLU A 364 -6.59 2.70 33.48
C GLU A 364 -7.86 3.17 34.21
N VAL A 365 -7.81 4.34 34.83
CA VAL A 365 -9.02 5.07 35.22
C VAL A 365 -9.56 5.78 33.97
N ASP A 366 -10.17 5.03 33.07
CA ASP A 366 -11.15 5.59 32.13
C ASP A 366 -12.19 4.55 31.70
N LYS A 367 -13.29 4.47 32.48
CA LYS A 367 -14.62 4.19 31.94
C LYS A 367 -15.64 5.05 32.65
N GLY A 368 -15.85 6.26 32.14
CA GLY A 368 -17.07 7.02 32.37
C GLY A 368 -18.29 6.18 31.95
N LYS A 369 -18.96 5.54 32.91
CA LYS A 369 -20.34 5.08 32.74
C LYS A 369 -21.26 6.30 32.85
N PRO A 370 -22.14 6.58 31.88
CA PRO A 370 -23.24 7.49 32.12
C PRO A 370 -24.23 6.82 33.08
N GLU A 371 -24.52 7.52 34.19
CA GLU A 371 -25.61 7.20 35.09
C GLU A 371 -26.93 7.13 34.32
N ALA A 372 -27.64 6.02 34.47
CA ALA A 372 -29.03 5.91 34.06
C ALA A 372 -29.88 6.75 35.01
N VAL A 373 -30.48 7.83 34.51
CA VAL A 373 -31.54 8.55 35.20
C VAL A 373 -32.87 7.87 34.87
N ALA A 374 -33.62 7.59 35.94
CA ALA A 374 -34.90 6.89 36.00
C ALA A 374 -36.05 7.58 35.25
#